data_AF-A0A105TSM1-F1
#
_entry.id   AF-A0A105TSM1-F1
#
_cell.length_a   1.000
_cell.length_b   1.000
_cell.length_c   1.000
_cell.angle_alpha   90.00
_cell.angle_beta   90.00
_cell.angle_gamma   90.00
#
_symmetry.space_group_name_H-M   'P 1'
#
loop_
_entity.id
_entity.type
_entity.pdbx_description
1 polymer ?
#
loop_
_entity_poly.entity_id
_entity_poly.type
_entity_poly.pdbx_seq_one_letter_code
_entity_poly.pdbx_strand_id
1 'polypeptide(L)'
;MNSLIQKCKGIHPGIVLERLLNKKAISQRAFALSIGEHPQTLNTITKGRRRLNIALVLKIEEKLNLEEGSLPLLQTYYDIKEQKSKSKQNTPDLKLLRKVLFWDTDFDKIDWQEQSTAVIIRV
;
A
#
# COMPACT_ATOMS: atom_id res chain seq x y z
N MET A 1 -14.60 -12.60 7.04
CA MET A 1 -14.00 -11.23 7.03
C MET A 1 -12.66 -11.31 6.31
N ASN A 2 -12.49 -10.51 5.26
CA ASN A 2 -11.39 -10.58 4.29
C ASN A 2 -9.98 -10.55 4.91
N SER A 3 -9.32 -11.72 4.95
CA SER A 3 -7.93 -11.86 5.40
C SER A 3 -6.96 -10.96 4.61
N LEU A 4 -7.30 -10.66 3.35
CA LEU A 4 -6.53 -9.82 2.44
C LEU A 4 -6.52 -8.35 2.90
N ILE A 5 -7.69 -7.84 3.30
CA ILE A 5 -7.86 -6.45 3.76
C ILE A 5 -7.19 -6.26 5.12
N GLN A 6 -7.34 -7.23 6.03
CA GLN A 6 -6.66 -7.19 7.34
C GLN A 6 -5.13 -7.18 7.19
N LYS A 7 -4.58 -8.00 6.28
CA LYS A 7 -3.13 -8.09 6.07
C LYS A 7 -2.55 -6.89 5.32
N CYS A 8 -3.32 -6.27 4.44
CA CYS A 8 -2.80 -5.23 3.54
C CYS A 8 -3.25 -3.82 3.91
N LYS A 9 -3.94 -3.63 5.04
CA LYS A 9 -4.46 -2.33 5.46
C LYS A 9 -3.38 -1.25 5.43
N GLY A 10 -3.64 -0.15 4.71
CA GLY A 10 -2.71 0.98 4.58
C GLY A 10 -1.65 0.83 3.48
N ILE A 11 -1.68 -0.27 2.70
CA ILE A 11 -0.85 -0.44 1.49
C ILE A 11 -1.66 -0.01 0.27
N HIS A 12 -1.00 0.63 -0.70
CA HIS A 12 -1.66 1.03 -1.95
C HIS A 12 -2.21 -0.23 -2.68
N PRO A 13 -3.47 -0.23 -3.12
CA PRO A 13 -4.10 -1.42 -3.71
C PRO A 13 -3.43 -1.88 -5.01
N GLY A 14 -2.78 -0.98 -5.74
CA GLY A 14 -1.94 -1.32 -6.90
C GLY A 14 -0.76 -2.24 -6.58
N ILE A 15 -0.09 -2.04 -5.44
CA ILE A 15 1.03 -2.90 -5.01
C ILE A 15 0.51 -4.30 -4.64
N VAL A 16 -0.66 -4.34 -3.99
CA VAL A 16 -1.33 -5.60 -3.65
C VAL A 16 -1.74 -6.34 -4.92
N LEU A 17 -2.27 -5.63 -5.92
CA LEU A 17 -2.63 -6.20 -7.22
C LEU A 17 -1.42 -6.82 -7.92
N GLU A 18 -0.29 -6.11 -7.96
CA GLU A 18 0.95 -6.64 -8.54
C GLU A 18 1.40 -7.94 -7.85
N ARG A 19 1.35 -7.97 -6.52
CA ARG A 19 1.68 -9.17 -5.75
C ARG A 19 0.72 -10.33 -6.04
N LEU A 20 -0.58 -10.06 -6.19
CA LEU A 20 -1.58 -11.08 -6.54
C LEU A 20 -1.34 -11.66 -7.93
N LEU A 21 -1.01 -10.81 -8.92
CA LEU A 21 -0.68 -11.25 -10.28
C LEU A 21 0.58 -12.11 -10.29
N ASN A 22 1.63 -11.68 -9.59
CA ASN A 22 2.86 -12.45 -9.46
C ASN A 22 2.63 -13.81 -8.78
N LYS A 23 1.81 -13.85 -7.73
CA LYS A 23 1.44 -15.10 -7.04
C LYS A 23 0.69 -16.08 -7.94
N LYS A 24 -0.12 -15.58 -8.87
CA LYS A 24 -0.84 -16.39 -9.87
C LYS A 24 -0.04 -16.64 -11.15
N ALA A 25 1.22 -16.19 -11.23
CA ALA A 25 2.06 -16.23 -12.43
C ALA A 25 1.42 -15.60 -13.67
N ILE A 26 0.55 -14.59 -13.48
CA ILE A 26 -0.12 -13.88 -14.57
C ILE A 26 0.68 -12.64 -14.90
N SER A 27 1.06 -12.47 -16.17
CA SER A 27 1.72 -11.24 -16.61
C SER A 27 0.75 -10.05 -16.59
N GLN A 28 1.22 -8.89 -16.11
CA GLN A 28 0.42 -7.65 -16.07
C GLN A 28 -0.15 -7.28 -17.44
N ARG A 29 0.63 -7.51 -18.51
CA ARG A 29 0.21 -7.26 -19.89
C ARG A 29 -0.93 -8.17 -20.32
N ALA A 30 -0.81 -9.49 -20.09
CA ALA A 30 -1.88 -10.43 -20.44
C ALA A 30 -3.15 -10.15 -19.63
N PHE A 31 -2.99 -9.80 -18.35
CA PHE A 31 -4.10 -9.43 -17.49
C PHE A 31 -4.82 -8.17 -18.00
N ALA A 32 -4.08 -7.12 -18.36
CA ALA A 32 -4.64 -5.88 -18.92
C ALA A 32 -5.46 -6.15 -20.19
N LEU A 33 -4.93 -6.97 -21.10
CA LEU A 33 -5.65 -7.37 -22.31
C LEU A 33 -6.92 -8.17 -21.98
N SER A 34 -6.90 -9.02 -20.95
CA SER A 34 -8.06 -9.82 -20.55
C SER A 34 -9.22 -9.01 -19.95
N ILE A 35 -8.94 -7.82 -19.40
CA ILE A 35 -9.95 -6.89 -18.87
C ILE A 35 -10.36 -5.80 -19.88
N GLY A 36 -9.76 -5.83 -21.08
CA GLY A 36 -9.99 -4.84 -22.14
C GLY A 36 -9.34 -3.49 -21.89
N GLU A 37 -8.24 -3.44 -21.13
CA GLU A 37 -7.55 -2.21 -20.75
C GLU A 37 -6.13 -2.14 -21.31
N HIS A 38 -5.61 -0.92 -21.41
CA HIS A 38 -4.25 -0.72 -21.87
C HIS A 38 -3.20 -1.14 -20.80
N PRO A 39 -2.14 -1.87 -21.17
CA PRO A 39 -1.09 -2.28 -20.23
C PRO A 39 -0.42 -1.11 -19.50
N GLN A 40 -0.34 0.08 -20.11
CA GLN A 40 0.20 1.26 -19.43
C GLN A 40 -0.69 1.72 -18.28
N THR A 41 -2.01 1.65 -18.44
CA THR A 41 -2.96 1.98 -17.37
C THR A 41 -2.71 1.09 -16.16
N LEU A 42 -2.60 -0.22 -16.39
CA LEU A 42 -2.35 -1.19 -15.32
C LEU A 42 -0.98 -0.98 -14.67
N ASN A 43 0.06 -0.68 -15.45
CA ASN A 43 1.40 -0.37 -14.94
C ASN A 43 1.43 0.91 -14.06
N THR A 44 0.68 1.94 -14.43
CA THR A 44 0.58 3.16 -13.59
C THR A 44 -0.17 2.90 -12.28
N ILE A 45 -1.14 1.99 -12.30
CA ILE A 45 -1.89 1.56 -11.12
C ILE A 45 -0.99 0.73 -10.20
N THR A 46 -0.27 -0.27 -10.73
CA THR A 46 0.61 -1.15 -9.92
C THR A 46 1.71 -0.36 -9.24
N LYS A 47 2.28 0.63 -9.93
CA LYS A 47 3.27 1.58 -9.36
C LYS A 47 2.70 2.57 -8.34
N GLY A 48 1.41 2.53 -8.03
CA GLY A 48 0.77 3.41 -7.05
C GLY A 48 0.65 4.87 -7.49
N ARG A 49 0.83 5.16 -8.79
CA ARG A 49 0.75 6.53 -9.33
C ARG A 49 -0.67 6.95 -9.69
N ARG A 50 -1.58 5.97 -9.85
CA ARG A 50 -2.96 6.19 -10.26
C ARG A 50 -3.92 5.46 -9.32
N ARG A 51 -5.00 6.16 -8.95
CA ARG A 51 -6.13 5.57 -8.24
C ARG A 51 -6.89 4.59 -9.12
N LEU A 52 -7.46 3.58 -8.48
CA LEU A 52 -8.32 2.60 -9.13
C LEU A 52 -9.68 3.21 -9.48
N ASN A 53 -10.09 3.11 -10.75
CA ASN A 53 -11.45 3.44 -11.17
C ASN A 53 -12.40 2.28 -10.80
N ILE A 54 -13.57 2.58 -10.25
CA ILE A 54 -14.58 1.59 -9.83
C ILE A 54 -14.91 0.61 -10.97
N ALA A 55 -15.09 1.09 -12.20
CA ALA A 55 -15.38 0.23 -13.35
C ALA A 55 -14.25 -0.77 -13.65
N LEU A 56 -12.99 -0.38 -13.42
CA LEU A 56 -11.83 -1.26 -13.58
C LEU A 56 -11.75 -2.27 -12.45
N VAL A 57 -12.04 -1.81 -11.22
CA VAL A 57 -11.98 -2.65 -10.03
C VAL A 57 -12.94 -3.81 -10.13
N LEU A 58 -14.19 -3.57 -10.54
CA LEU A 58 -15.18 -4.63 -10.67
C LEU A 58 -14.70 -5.71 -11.65
N LYS A 59 -14.16 -5.32 -12.81
CA LYS A 59 -13.56 -6.26 -13.78
C LYS A 59 -12.37 -7.03 -13.20
N ILE A 60 -11.53 -6.37 -12.41
CA ILE A 60 -10.34 -6.97 -11.79
C ILE A 60 -10.75 -7.97 -10.70
N GLU A 61 -11.71 -7.60 -9.85
CA GLU A 61 -12.22 -8.43 -8.76
C GLU A 61 -12.90 -9.68 -9.33
N GLU A 62 -13.72 -9.53 -10.37
CA GLU A 62 -14.34 -10.64 -11.11
C GLU A 62 -13.28 -11.59 -11.69
N LYS A 63 -12.29 -11.07 -12.43
CA LYS A 63 -11.24 -11.90 -13.05
C LYS A 63 -10.31 -12.59 -12.04
N LEU A 64 -10.12 -12.00 -10.86
CA LEU A 64 -9.25 -12.56 -9.83
C LEU A 64 -9.99 -13.43 -8.81
N ASN A 65 -11.31 -13.55 -8.93
CA ASN A 65 -12.22 -14.17 -7.96
C ASN A 65 -12.05 -13.57 -6.57
N LEU A 66 -12.04 -12.23 -6.49
CA LEU A 66 -12.03 -11.49 -5.23
C LEU A 66 -13.45 -11.08 -4.86
N GLU A 67 -13.70 -10.90 -3.56
CA GLU A 67 -14.97 -10.34 -3.10
C GLU A 67 -15.09 -8.89 -3.58
N GLU A 68 -16.26 -8.54 -4.11
CA GLU A 68 -16.57 -7.19 -4.55
C GLU A 68 -16.36 -6.17 -3.41
N GLY A 69 -15.70 -5.06 -3.71
CA GLY A 69 -15.45 -4.01 -2.73
C GLY A 69 -14.20 -4.23 -1.86
N SER A 70 -13.41 -5.29 -2.11
CA SER A 70 -12.14 -5.52 -1.42
C SER A 70 -11.07 -4.47 -1.75
N LEU A 71 -10.87 -4.19 -3.04
CA LEU A 71 -9.88 -3.21 -3.49
C LEU A 71 -10.28 -1.74 -3.20
N PRO A 72 -11.55 -1.32 -3.35
CA PRO A 72 -12.00 0.01 -2.96
C PRO A 72 -11.85 0.25 -1.47
N LEU A 73 -12.18 -0.73 -0.63
CA LEU A 73 -11.99 -0.60 0.81
C LEU A 73 -10.52 -0.42 1.18
N LEU A 74 -9.63 -1.16 0.49
CA LEU A 74 -8.19 -1.00 0.65
C LEU A 74 -7.70 0.39 0.20
N GLN A 75 -8.21 0.92 -0.92
CA GLN A 75 -7.93 2.29 -1.36
C GLN A 75 -8.35 3.31 -0.29
N THR A 76 -9.55 3.15 0.29
CA THR A 76 -10.04 4.04 1.34
C THR A 76 -9.12 4.02 2.57
N TYR A 77 -8.66 2.84 3.01
CA TYR A 77 -7.70 2.76 4.11
C TYR A 77 -6.35 3.41 3.78
N TYR A 78 -5.87 3.24 2.56
CA TYR A 78 -4.65 3.91 2.08
C TYR A 78 -4.81 5.43 2.08
N ASP A 79 -5.92 5.94 1.53
CA ASP A 79 -6.23 7.37 1.49
C ASP A 79 -6.33 7.96 2.91
N ILE A 80 -6.93 7.25 3.86
CA ILE A 80 -6.97 7.66 5.27
C ILE A 80 -5.55 7.74 5.86
N LYS A 81 -4.68 6.76 5.57
CA LYS A 81 -3.29 6.78 6.03
C LYS A 81 -2.52 7.96 5.43
N GLU A 82 -2.68 8.20 4.13
CA GLU A 82 -2.06 9.33 3.45
C GLU A 82 -2.54 10.66 4.05
N GLN A 83 -3.83 10.80 4.33
CA GLN A 83 -4.37 12.01 4.94
C GLN A 83 -3.86 12.23 6.37
N LYS A 84 -3.75 11.16 7.17
CA LYS A 84 -3.14 11.21 8.50
C LYS A 84 -1.64 11.55 8.47
N SER A 85 -0.94 11.17 7.41
CA SER A 85 0.47 11.55 7.23
C SER A 85 0.65 13.05 6.96
N LYS A 86 -0.35 13.70 6.33
CA LYS A 86 -0.34 15.14 6.03
C LYS A 86 -0.69 16.01 7.24
N SER A 87 -1.47 15.50 8.19
CA SER A 87 -1.70 16.20 9.46
C SER A 87 -0.41 16.23 10.30
N LYS A 88 -0.05 17.40 10.86
CA LYS A 88 1.14 17.56 11.71
C LYS A 88 1.13 16.51 12.82
N GLN A 89 2.08 15.60 12.77
CA GLN A 89 2.27 14.60 13.79
C GLN A 89 3.06 15.23 14.95
N ASN A 90 2.57 15.03 16.19
CA ASN A 90 3.31 15.38 17.40
C ASN A 90 4.55 14.48 17.49
N THR A 91 5.63 14.93 16.87
CA THR A 91 6.91 14.25 16.84
C THR A 91 7.89 15.07 17.68
N PRO A 92 8.58 14.46 18.66
CA PRO A 92 9.68 15.12 19.33
C PRO A 92 10.85 15.31 18.36
N ASP A 93 11.80 16.16 18.72
CA ASP A 93 12.99 16.36 17.88
C ASP A 93 13.89 15.11 17.88
N LEU A 94 13.76 14.30 16.83
CA LEU A 94 14.54 13.08 16.65
C LEU A 94 16.03 13.37 16.51
N LYS A 95 16.44 14.60 16.16
CA LYS A 95 17.87 14.96 16.04
C LYS A 95 18.64 14.85 17.35
N LEU A 96 17.94 14.84 18.48
CA LEU A 96 18.53 14.64 19.80
C LEU A 96 18.99 13.19 20.03
N LEU A 97 18.49 12.23 19.23
CA LEU A 97 18.83 10.82 19.37
C LEU A 97 20.16 10.49 18.67
N ARG A 98 20.97 9.62 19.29
CA ARG A 98 22.24 9.18 18.69
C ARG A 98 21.96 8.21 17.54
N LYS A 99 22.34 8.58 16.32
CA LYS A 99 22.15 7.75 15.11
C LYS A 99 22.74 6.34 15.22
N VAL A 100 23.83 6.16 15.96
CA VAL A 100 24.49 4.85 16.18
C VAL A 100 23.56 3.82 16.82
N LEU A 101 22.56 4.23 17.60
CA LEU A 101 21.59 3.32 18.23
C LEU A 101 20.68 2.61 17.21
N PHE A 102 20.61 3.14 15.97
CA PHE A 102 19.79 2.65 14.87
C PHE A 102 20.67 2.13 13.73
N TRP A 103 21.77 1.43 14.05
CA TRP A 103 22.69 0.89 13.04
C TRP A 103 22.04 -0.15 12.11
N ASP A 104 20.93 -0.75 12.54
CA ASP A 104 20.14 -1.76 11.83
C ASP A 104 19.01 -1.16 10.95
N THR A 105 18.75 0.15 11.06
CA THR A 105 17.57 0.80 10.49
C THR A 105 17.92 2.13 9.83
N ASP A 106 17.22 2.46 8.74
CA ASP A 106 17.35 3.78 8.11
C ASP A 106 16.68 4.86 8.98
N PHE A 107 17.51 5.65 9.69
CA PHE A 107 17.07 6.65 10.66
C PHE A 107 16.09 7.67 10.09
N ASP A 108 16.28 8.07 8.83
CA ASP A 108 15.47 9.12 8.19
C ASP A 108 14.06 8.64 7.82
N LYS A 109 13.81 7.32 7.88
CA LYS A 109 12.52 6.70 7.58
C LYS A 109 11.73 6.27 8.83
N ILE A 110 12.21 6.62 10.02
CA ILE A 110 11.53 6.27 11.27
C ILE A 110 10.21 7.02 11.35
N ASP A 111 9.10 6.27 11.46
CA ASP A 111 7.78 6.83 11.71
C ASP A 111 7.53 6.83 13.23
N TRP A 112 7.65 8.00 13.85
CA TRP A 112 7.47 8.14 15.31
C TRP A 112 6.09 7.68 15.80
N GLN A 113 5.02 7.89 15.02
CA GLN A 113 3.67 7.49 15.44
C GLN A 113 3.54 5.97 15.56
N GLU A 114 4.09 5.22 14.60
CA GLU A 114 4.01 3.76 14.59
C GLU A 114 5.12 3.11 15.45
N GLN A 115 6.28 3.77 15.61
CA GLN A 115 7.50 3.14 16.14
C GLN A 115 8.03 3.76 17.44
N SER A 116 7.35 4.76 18.02
CA SER A 116 7.79 5.46 19.24
C SER A 116 8.24 4.52 20.37
N THR A 117 7.49 3.47 20.68
CA THR A 117 7.86 2.49 21.71
C THR A 117 9.22 1.85 21.43
N ALA A 118 9.47 1.44 20.19
CA ALA A 118 10.72 0.79 19.80
C ALA A 118 11.91 1.77 19.74
N VAL A 119 11.65 3.05 19.50
CA VAL A 119 12.64 4.13 19.57
C VAL A 119 12.98 4.44 21.03
N ILE A 120 11.97 4.60 21.90
CA ILE A 120 12.14 4.92 23.32
C ILE A 120 12.92 3.84 24.06
N ILE A 121 12.66 2.56 23.78
CA ILE A 121 13.38 1.44 24.43
C ILE A 121 14.89 1.44 24.11
N ARG A 122 15.30 2.01 22.97
CA ARG A 122 16.70 2.04 22.53
C ARG A 122 17.51 3.19 23.12
N VAL A 123 16.86 4.19 23.71
CA VAL A 123 17.46 5.45 24.20
C VAL A 123 17.67 5.39 25.70
#